data_AF-A0A2X3GZV2-F1
#
_entry.id   AF-A0A2X3GZV2-F1
#
_cell.length_a   1.000
_cell.length_b   1.000
_cell.length_c   1.000
_cell.angle_alpha   90.00
_cell.angle_beta   90.00
_cell.angle_gamma   90.00
#
_symmetry.space_group_name_H-M   'P 1'
#
loop_
_entity.id
_entity.type
_entity.pdbx_description
1 polymer ?
#
loop_
_entity_poly.entity_id
_entity_poly.type
_entity_poly.pdbx_seq_one_letter_code
_entity_poly.pdbx_strand_id
1 'polypeptide(L)'
;MPKEDLIWQDPLPAATHQPSAEDIASLKTAIAGAGLSVSELVSVAWASASTFRGGDKRGGANGARLALAPQKDWPVNAIASRVLPTLQAIQRASGKRRWPILSCWPAWSALSRRPLPPASASMCRLPQAASTLCLSRRRRVV
;
A
#
# COMPACT_ATOMS: atom_id res chain seq x y z
N MET A 1 -4.86 20.95 32.63
CA MET A 1 -3.77 20.13 32.08
C MET A 1 -2.50 20.97 32.09
N PRO A 2 -1.36 20.45 32.59
CA PRO A 2 -0.06 21.11 32.44
C PRO A 2 0.23 21.42 30.97
N LYS A 3 0.86 22.57 30.69
CA LYS A 3 1.16 23.02 29.32
C LYS A 3 2.54 22.58 28.82
N GLU A 4 3.31 21.92 29.66
CA GLU A 4 4.68 21.50 29.39
C GLU A 4 4.70 20.13 28.70
N ASP A 5 5.49 20.02 27.61
CA ASP A 5 5.72 18.76 26.91
C ASP A 5 6.73 17.91 27.69
N LEU A 6 6.24 16.84 28.32
CA LEU A 6 7.08 15.93 29.09
C LEU A 6 7.62 14.82 28.19
N ILE A 7 8.91 14.49 28.33
CA ILE A 7 9.59 13.47 27.52
C ILE A 7 8.86 12.12 27.59
N TRP A 8 8.36 11.75 28.76
CA TRP A 8 7.63 10.49 28.93
C TRP A 8 6.31 10.47 28.16
N GLN A 9 5.71 11.60 27.78
CA GLN A 9 4.44 11.61 27.03
C GLN A 9 4.62 11.33 25.53
N ASP A 10 5.86 11.09 25.07
CA ASP A 10 6.13 10.82 23.66
C ASP A 10 5.59 11.94 22.73
N PRO A 11 5.85 13.23 23.03
CA PRO A 11 5.19 14.36 22.38
C PRO A 11 5.42 14.36 20.87
N LEU A 12 4.35 14.63 20.13
CA LEU A 12 4.38 14.74 18.69
C LEU A 12 4.38 16.22 18.30
N PRO A 13 5.27 16.62 17.38
CA PRO A 13 5.30 18.00 16.97
C PRO A 13 4.07 18.30 16.10
N ALA A 14 3.54 19.52 16.21
CA ALA A 14 2.31 19.90 15.54
C ALA A 14 2.36 19.65 14.02
N ALA A 15 1.21 19.28 13.45
CA ALA A 15 1.05 19.12 12.02
C ALA A 15 1.18 20.49 11.34
N THR A 16 2.15 20.62 10.45
CA THR A 16 2.43 21.88 9.72
C THR A 16 1.57 22.01 8.46
N HIS A 17 0.96 20.91 8.00
CA HIS A 17 0.24 20.87 6.74
C HIS A 17 -0.97 19.94 6.85
N GLN A 18 -2.09 20.37 6.26
CA GLN A 18 -3.32 19.59 6.16
C GLN A 18 -3.52 19.16 4.70
N PRO A 19 -3.61 17.85 4.41
CA PRO A 19 -3.67 17.36 3.03
C PRO A 19 -5.00 17.70 2.37
N SER A 20 -4.95 18.08 1.10
CA SER A 20 -6.13 18.03 0.23
C SER A 20 -6.33 16.61 -0.31
N ALA A 21 -7.50 16.33 -0.89
CA ALA A 21 -7.76 15.05 -1.55
C ALA A 21 -6.84 14.82 -2.76
N GLU A 22 -6.44 15.90 -3.46
CA GLU A 22 -5.55 15.85 -4.62
C GLU A 22 -4.13 15.44 -4.23
N ASP A 23 -3.68 15.90 -3.06
CA ASP A 23 -2.38 15.54 -2.50
C ASP A 23 -2.28 14.04 -2.24
N ILE A 24 -3.35 13.48 -1.69
CA ILE A 24 -3.45 12.04 -1.43
C ILE A 24 -3.46 11.27 -2.76
N ALA A 25 -4.15 11.77 -3.79
CA ALA A 25 -4.19 11.14 -5.09
C ALA A 25 -2.81 11.13 -5.78
N SER A 26 -2.10 12.27 -5.78
CA SER A 26 -0.76 12.38 -6.37
C SER A 26 0.25 11.46 -5.67
N LEU A 27 0.21 11.37 -4.34
CA LEU A 27 1.07 10.47 -3.57
C LEU A 27 0.78 8.99 -3.85
N LYS A 28 -0.50 8.62 -4.00
CA LYS A 28 -0.87 7.25 -4.38
C LYS A 28 -0.28 6.86 -5.72
N THR A 29 -0.32 7.76 -6.70
CA THR A 29 0.29 7.54 -8.02
C THR A 29 1.81 7.43 -7.93
N ALA A 30 2.47 8.29 -7.15
CA ALA A 30 3.92 8.23 -6.94
C ALA A 30 4.37 6.92 -6.27
N ILE A 31 3.64 6.45 -5.26
CA ILE A 31 3.93 5.17 -4.58
C ILE A 31 3.69 3.99 -5.53
N ALA A 32 2.63 4.03 -6.34
CA ALA A 32 2.36 2.99 -7.34
C ALA A 32 3.45 2.92 -8.43
N GLY A 33 4.05 4.06 -8.80
CA GLY A 33 5.16 4.14 -9.74
C GLY A 33 6.54 3.82 -9.17
N ALA A 34 6.67 3.63 -7.85
CA ALA A 34 7.95 3.43 -7.18
C ALA A 34 8.54 2.01 -7.31
N GLY A 35 7.80 1.08 -7.92
CA GLY A 35 8.26 -0.31 -8.12
C GLY A 35 8.31 -1.15 -6.84
N LEU A 36 7.64 -0.72 -5.76
CA LEU A 36 7.56 -1.46 -4.51
C LEU A 36 6.52 -2.59 -4.62
N SER A 37 6.87 -3.76 -4.09
CA SER A 37 5.93 -4.89 -4.03
C SER A 37 4.83 -4.64 -3.00
N VAL A 38 3.69 -5.31 -3.20
CA VAL A 38 2.58 -5.27 -2.23
C VAL A 38 3.04 -5.76 -0.85
N SER A 39 3.83 -6.83 -0.81
CA SER A 39 4.36 -7.38 0.44
C SER A 39 5.24 -6.39 1.19
N GLU A 40 6.09 -5.62 0.49
CA GLU A 40 6.92 -4.59 1.12
C GLU A 40 6.07 -3.46 1.72
N LEU A 41 5.05 -2.99 1.00
CA LEU A 41 4.13 -1.97 1.50
C LEU A 41 3.36 -2.45 2.74
N VAL A 42 2.90 -3.71 2.73
CA VAL A 42 2.27 -4.37 3.89
C VAL A 42 3.22 -4.44 5.06
N SER A 43 4.44 -4.95 4.87
CA SER A 43 5.43 -5.11 5.93
C SER A 43 5.78 -3.79 6.59
N VAL A 44 6.00 -2.73 5.79
CA VAL A 44 6.35 -1.39 6.29
C VAL A 44 5.26 -0.82 7.19
N ALA A 45 4.01 -0.90 6.78
CA ALA A 45 2.95 -0.32 7.57
C ALA A 45 2.54 -1.17 8.76
N TRP A 46 2.60 -2.50 8.63
CA TRP A 46 2.44 -3.39 9.78
C TRP A 46 3.51 -3.11 10.83
N ALA A 47 4.78 -3.01 10.43
CA ALA A 47 5.88 -2.67 11.32
C ALA A 47 5.66 -1.32 12.01
N SER A 48 5.05 -0.35 11.32
CA SER A 48 4.75 0.96 11.89
C SER A 48 3.56 0.93 12.86
N ALA A 49 2.50 0.17 12.59
CA ALA A 49 1.27 0.20 13.37
C ALA A 49 1.26 -0.80 14.54
N SER A 50 1.95 -1.93 14.41
CA SER A 50 1.95 -3.04 15.38
C SER A 50 2.62 -2.71 16.72
N THR A 51 3.26 -1.56 16.85
CA THR A 51 3.83 -1.10 18.12
C THR A 51 2.78 -0.53 19.08
N PHE A 52 1.53 -0.34 18.63
CA PHE A 52 0.46 0.19 19.45
C PHE A 52 0.03 -0.80 20.54
N ARG A 53 -0.10 -0.28 21.78
CA ARG A 53 -0.55 -1.05 22.94
C ARG A 53 -1.81 -0.44 23.53
N GLY A 54 -2.86 -1.24 23.66
CA GLY A 54 -4.15 -0.78 24.19
C GLY A 54 -4.14 -0.36 25.67
N GLY A 55 -3.22 -0.92 26.47
CA GLY A 55 -3.17 -0.66 27.92
C GLY A 55 -2.71 0.76 28.27
N ASP A 56 -1.58 1.21 27.69
CA ASP A 56 -0.99 2.53 27.96
C ASP A 56 -1.16 3.52 26.80
N LYS A 57 -1.86 3.10 25.73
CA LYS A 57 -2.12 3.89 24.50
C LYS A 57 -0.86 4.40 23.82
N ARG A 58 0.29 3.76 24.06
CA ARG A 58 1.57 4.12 23.44
C ARG A 58 1.78 3.41 22.12
N GLY A 59 2.70 3.95 21.33
CA GLY A 59 3.12 3.39 20.05
C GLY A 59 2.16 3.71 18.91
N GLY A 60 2.18 2.85 17.89
CA GLY A 60 1.44 3.03 16.64
C GLY A 60 2.21 3.84 15.61
N ALA A 61 1.55 4.12 14.47
CA ALA A 61 2.19 4.72 13.31
C ALA A 61 2.44 6.23 13.43
N ASN A 62 1.93 6.86 14.50
CA ASN A 62 2.07 8.29 14.70
C ASN A 62 3.52 8.66 15.06
N GLY A 63 4.04 9.70 14.41
CA GLY A 63 5.41 10.18 14.58
C GLY A 63 6.47 9.46 13.75
N ALA A 64 6.10 8.49 12.90
CA ALA A 64 7.02 7.79 12.00
C ALA A 64 8.27 7.23 12.72
N ARG A 65 8.10 6.73 13.96
CA ARG A 65 9.18 6.22 14.82
C ARG A 65 9.95 5.05 14.21
N LEU A 66 9.34 4.35 13.26
CA LEU A 66 9.98 3.29 12.47
C LEU A 66 11.22 3.78 11.70
N ALA A 67 11.27 5.06 11.33
CA ALA A 67 12.43 5.66 10.67
C ALA A 67 13.55 6.09 11.63
N LEU A 68 13.30 6.03 12.94
CA LEU A 68 14.22 6.46 13.99
C LEU A 68 14.85 5.24 14.67
N ALA A 69 16.05 5.41 15.23
CA ALA A 69 16.61 4.42 16.14
C ALA A 69 15.78 4.40 17.45
N PRO A 70 15.57 3.23 18.08
CA PRO A 70 16.12 1.91 17.73
C PRO A 70 15.24 1.09 16.76
N GLN A 71 14.02 1.52 16.45
CA GLN A 71 13.05 0.71 15.69
C GLN A 71 13.50 0.37 14.27
N LYS A 72 14.28 1.25 13.63
CA LYS A 72 14.86 1.02 12.31
C LYS A 72 15.85 -0.15 12.28
N ASP A 73 16.47 -0.47 13.42
CA ASP A 73 17.57 -1.44 13.52
C ASP A 73 17.10 -2.80 14.07
N TRP A 74 15.81 -2.97 14.30
CA TRP A 74 15.27 -4.25 14.78
C TRP A 74 15.30 -5.32 13.67
N PRO A 75 15.68 -6.57 13.98
CA PRO A 75 15.71 -7.66 13.01
C PRO A 75 14.37 -7.90 12.32
N VAL A 76 13.26 -7.76 13.06
CA VAL A 76 11.89 -7.90 12.54
C VAL A 76 11.52 -6.83 11.49
N ASN A 77 12.21 -5.68 11.51
CA ASN A 77 11.94 -4.55 10.63
C ASN A 77 12.91 -4.46 9.43
N ALA A 78 13.76 -5.47 9.20
CA ALA A 78 14.78 -5.42 8.14
C ALA A 78 14.20 -5.09 6.75
N ILE A 79 13.05 -5.68 6.40
CA ILE A 79 12.35 -5.40 5.13
C ILE A 79 11.86 -3.94 5.10
N ALA A 80 11.28 -3.47 6.21
CA ALA A 80 10.77 -2.12 6.29
C ALA A 80 11.89 -1.08 6.15
N SER A 81 13.04 -1.32 6.79
CA SER A 81 14.20 -0.44 6.74
C SER A 81 14.79 -0.28 5.34
N ARG A 82 14.65 -1.29 4.46
CA ARG A 82 15.03 -1.19 3.04
C ARG A 82 14.11 -0.26 2.23
N VAL A 83 12.82 -0.22 2.57
CA VAL A 83 11.79 0.50 1.81
C VAL A 83 11.65 1.95 2.25
N LEU A 84 12.00 2.27 3.50
CA LEU A 84 11.93 3.62 4.06
C LEU A 84 12.66 4.70 3.24
N PRO A 85 13.88 4.48 2.71
CA PRO A 85 14.58 5.48 1.90
C PRO A 85 13.79 5.91 0.65
N THR A 86 13.15 4.95 -0.04
CA THR A 86 12.32 5.21 -1.22
C THR A 86 11.09 6.05 -0.86
N LEU A 87 10.40 5.69 0.24
CA LEU A 87 9.25 6.45 0.72
C LEU A 87 9.66 7.87 1.17
N GLN A 88 10.81 8.02 1.82
CA GLN A 88 11.36 9.32 2.20
C GLN A 88 11.71 10.19 0.98
N ALA A 89 12.20 9.59 -0.11
CA ALA A 89 12.46 10.31 -1.35
C ALA A 89 11.17 10.86 -1.96
N ILE A 90 10.10 10.06 -2.00
CA ILE A 90 8.76 10.49 -2.46
C ILE A 90 8.22 11.61 -1.57
N GLN A 91 8.38 11.49 -0.25
CA GLN A 91 7.98 12.53 0.70
C GLN A 91 8.71 13.85 0.45
N ARG A 92 10.03 13.81 0.22
CA ARG A 92 10.84 15.00 -0.07
C ARG A 92 10.45 15.62 -1.40
N ALA A 93 10.22 14.81 -2.44
CA ALA A 93 9.79 15.27 -3.75
C ALA A 93 8.43 15.97 -3.71
N SER A 94 7.54 15.56 -2.82
CA SER A 94 6.23 16.21 -2.61
C SER A 94 6.34 17.59 -1.95
N GLY A 95 7.50 17.97 -1.40
CA GLY A 95 7.72 19.28 -0.73
C GLY A 95 6.98 19.44 0.60
N LYS A 96 6.23 18.42 1.04
CA LYS A 96 5.40 18.45 2.24
C LYS A 96 6.15 17.83 3.40
N ARG A 97 6.81 18.70 4.18
CA ARG A 97 7.84 18.37 5.20
C ARG A 97 7.41 17.40 6.31
N ARG A 98 6.11 17.17 6.52
CA ARG A 98 5.65 16.25 7.56
C ARG A 98 4.39 15.52 7.11
N TRP A 99 4.56 14.67 6.11
CA TRP A 99 3.60 13.63 5.79
C TRP A 99 4.12 12.32 6.38
N PRO A 100 3.52 11.78 7.45
CA PRO A 100 3.77 10.39 7.79
C PRO A 100 3.03 9.56 6.74
N ILE A 101 3.73 9.17 5.66
CA ILE A 101 3.21 8.22 4.66
C ILE A 101 2.65 6.98 5.38
N LEU A 102 3.23 6.65 6.54
CA LEU A 102 2.87 5.55 7.42
C LEU A 102 1.57 5.76 8.22
N SER A 103 1.15 6.99 8.55
CA SER A 103 -0.07 7.21 9.34
C SER A 103 -1.35 7.19 8.50
N CYS A 104 -1.24 7.16 7.17
CA CYS A 104 -2.37 7.19 6.24
C CYS A 104 -2.92 5.78 5.91
N TRP A 105 -2.56 4.75 6.68
CA TRP A 105 -3.01 3.37 6.45
C TRP A 105 -4.54 3.16 6.43
N PRO A 106 -5.39 3.89 7.19
CA PRO A 106 -6.84 3.81 7.00
C PRO A 106 -7.30 4.23 5.59
N ALA A 107 -6.51 5.06 4.89
CA ALA A 107 -6.78 5.45 3.50
C ALA A 107 -6.28 4.43 2.47
N TRP A 108 -5.47 3.45 2.89
CA TRP A 108 -4.97 2.34 2.06
C TRP A 108 -5.96 1.17 2.02
N SER A 109 -6.64 0.86 3.12
CA SER A 109 -7.76 -0.10 3.13
C SER A 109 -8.99 0.37 2.32
N ALA A 110 -9.08 1.67 2.02
CA ALA A 110 -10.02 2.20 1.03
C ALA A 110 -9.51 2.05 -0.43
N LEU A 111 -8.20 1.89 -0.65
CA LEU A 111 -7.58 1.76 -1.97
C LEU A 111 -7.60 0.32 -2.51
N SER A 112 -7.69 -0.69 -1.64
CA SER A 112 -7.94 -2.09 -2.03
C SER A 112 -9.36 -2.34 -2.56
N ARG A 113 -10.23 -1.32 -2.56
CA ARG A 113 -11.52 -1.31 -3.26
C ARG A 113 -11.43 -0.63 -4.64
N ARG A 114 -10.38 -0.90 -5.42
CA ARG A 114 -10.45 -0.70 -6.88
C ARG A 114 -10.99 -1.98 -7.51
N PRO A 115 -12.07 -1.93 -8.30
CA PRO A 115 -12.35 -3.04 -9.21
C PRO A 115 -11.16 -3.17 -10.15
N LEU A 116 -10.68 -4.40 -10.34
CA LEU A 116 -9.67 -4.73 -11.34
C LEU A 116 -10.12 -4.16 -12.69
N PRO A 117 -9.20 -3.63 -13.54
CA PRO A 117 -9.57 -3.34 -14.91
C PRO A 117 -10.16 -4.61 -15.53
N PRO A 118 -11.22 -4.54 -16.35
CA PRO A 118 -11.70 -5.72 -17.04
C PRO A 118 -10.51 -6.26 -17.83
N ALA A 119 -10.10 -7.48 -17.50
CA ALA A 119 -9.09 -8.20 -18.26
C ALA A 119 -9.48 -8.04 -19.74
N SER A 120 -8.57 -7.48 -20.52
CA SER A 120 -8.71 -7.36 -21.96
C SER A 120 -8.99 -8.75 -22.51
N ALA A 121 -10.26 -9.06 -22.75
CA ALA A 121 -10.70 -10.20 -23.53
C ALA A 121 -10.35 -9.92 -24.99
N SER A 122 -9.05 -9.91 -25.28
CA SER A 122 -8.53 -9.87 -26.62
C SER A 122 -7.71 -11.14 -26.81
N MET A 123 -8.16 -11.94 -27.77
CA MET A 123 -7.47 -13.09 -28.39
C MET A 123 -7.50 -14.43 -27.63
N CYS A 124 -8.69 -15.03 -27.58
CA CYS A 124 -8.85 -16.44 -27.95
C CYS A 124 -10.13 -16.57 -28.80
N ARG A 125 -10.03 -16.17 -30.07
CA ARG A 125 -11.09 -16.39 -31.07
C ARG A 125 -10.85 -17.78 -31.69
N LEU A 126 -11.46 -18.82 -31.13
CA LEU A 126 -11.57 -20.13 -31.79
C LEU A 126 -12.67 -20.02 -32.87
N PRO A 127 -12.43 -20.46 -34.12
CA PRO A 127 -13.46 -20.44 -35.15
C PRO A 127 -14.48 -21.57 -34.90
N GLN A 128 -15.70 -21.21 -34.49
CA GLN A 128 -16.86 -22.08 -34.60
C GLN A 128 -17.33 -22.08 -36.05
N ALA A 129 -16.78 -22.96 -36.88
CA ALA A 129 -17.38 -23.27 -38.17
C ALA A 129 -17.04 -24.71 -38.58
N ALA A 130 -18.10 -25.46 -38.92
CA ALA A 130 -18.09 -26.71 -39.69
C ALA A 130 -17.71 -28.02 -38.95
N SER A 131 -18.61 -28.49 -38.07
CA SER A 131 -18.72 -29.92 -37.71
C SER A 131 -20.14 -30.42 -37.92
N THR A 132 -20.68 -30.29 -39.14
CA THR A 132 -21.96 -30.95 -39.50
C THR A 132 -22.10 -31.18 -41.00
N LEU A 133 -21.19 -31.91 -41.67
CA LEU A 133 -21.43 -32.49 -43.00
C LEU A 133 -20.26 -33.37 -43.51
N CYS A 134 -20.07 -34.56 -42.93
CA CYS A 134 -19.38 -35.65 -43.65
C CYS A 134 -19.53 -37.02 -42.98
N LEU A 135 -20.70 -37.64 -43.10
CA LEU A 135 -20.81 -39.11 -43.06
C LEU A 135 -22.03 -39.52 -43.88
N SER A 136 -21.93 -39.28 -45.19
CA SER A 136 -22.76 -39.95 -46.17
C SER A 136 -22.15 -41.31 -46.50
N ARG A 137 -23.05 -42.30 -46.69
CA ARG A 137 -22.84 -43.63 -47.27
C ARG A 137 -22.16 -44.70 -46.39
N ARG A 138 -22.96 -45.67 -45.97
CA ARG A 138 -22.89 -47.06 -46.51
C ARG A 138 -24.15 -47.90 -46.16
N ARG A 139 -24.84 -48.36 -47.23
CA ARG A 139 -25.56 -49.66 -47.42
C ARG A 139 -26.76 -49.93 -46.50
N ARG A 140 -28.04 -49.97 -46.94
CA ARG A 140 -28.72 -50.85 -47.93
C ARG A 140 -28.45 -52.35 -47.66
N VAL A 141 -29.31 -53.00 -46.88
CA VAL A 141 -29.72 -54.42 -47.00
C VAL A 141 -31.14 -54.55 -46.41
N VAL A 142 -32.02 -55.08 -47.28
CA VAL A 142 -33.33 -55.77 -47.12
C VAL A 142 -34.08 -55.63 -45.79
#